data_AF-A0A9W9A2I1-F1
#
_entry.id   AF-A0A9W9A2I1-F1
#
_cell.length_a   1.000
_cell.length_b   1.000
_cell.length_c   1.000
_cell.angle_alpha   90.00
_cell.angle_beta   90.00
_cell.angle_gamma   90.00
#
_symmetry.space_group_name_H-M   'P 1'
#
loop_
_entity.id
_entity.type
_entity.pdbx_description
1 polymer ?
#
loop_
_entity_poly.entity_id
_entity_poly.type
_entity_poly.pdbx_seq_one_letter_code
_entity_poly.pdbx_strand_id
1 'polypeptide(L)'
;VEVDLDASELEAAQGAHTSKPGKKGSVGSQAERERQYSLEDLLAQGFEHIEWDGRTPIPIVDRSGHIIAVLAGQPGSDYEQDLLKAFKLFNEAGEEAGLGATAARGQHKQGSFPAFNRGVTMGMGSPTPVALNPSVMGGILDRLVGAKAVHRMAAYQNVAFSLWAPCVHNEYKNVRNTLRDRLPHLPDNFPGVSDFAAAALNL
;
A
#
# COMPACT_ATOMS: atom_id res chain seq x y z
N VAL A 1 -21.41 1.93 2.53
CA VAL A 1 -21.47 3.31 3.07
C VAL A 1 -21.56 4.24 1.89
N GLU A 2 -22.61 5.05 1.82
CA GLU A 2 -22.77 6.05 0.76
C GLU A 2 -22.23 7.39 1.27
N VAL A 3 -21.46 8.08 0.43
CA VAL A 3 -20.95 9.41 0.73
C VAL A 3 -21.58 10.43 -0.20
N ASP A 4 -21.89 11.62 0.31
CA ASP A 4 -22.48 12.70 -0.47
C ASP A 4 -21.41 13.44 -1.30
N LEU A 5 -20.84 12.71 -2.26
CA LEU A 5 -19.80 13.16 -3.19
C LEU A 5 -20.09 12.53 -4.56
N ASP A 6 -19.81 13.24 -5.65
CA ASP A 6 -19.67 12.62 -6.98
C ASP A 6 -18.18 12.45 -7.29
N ALA A 7 -17.73 11.21 -7.38
CA ALA A 7 -16.31 10.92 -7.57
C ALA A 7 -15.80 11.35 -8.95
N SER A 8 -16.69 11.48 -9.94
CA SER A 8 -16.34 11.93 -11.29
C SER A 8 -15.99 13.42 -11.35
N GLU A 9 -16.42 14.19 -10.36
CA GLU A 9 -16.10 15.62 -10.24
C GLU A 9 -14.70 15.86 -9.63
N LEU A 10 -14.08 14.83 -9.04
CA LEU A 10 -12.72 14.94 -8.52
C LEU A 10 -11.73 15.15 -9.67
N GLU A 11 -10.76 16.07 -9.51
CA GLU A 11 -9.73 16.30 -10.53
C GLU A 11 -8.98 14.98 -10.89
N ALA A 12 -8.76 14.12 -9.88
CA ALA A 12 -8.14 12.82 -10.05
C ALA A 12 -8.92 11.86 -10.98
N ALA A 13 -10.22 12.08 -11.20
CA ALA A 13 -11.01 11.30 -12.15
C ALA A 13 -10.81 11.76 -13.61
N GLN A 14 -10.34 12.99 -13.83
CA GLN A 14 -10.12 13.55 -15.17
C GLN A 14 -8.74 13.21 -15.75
N GLY A 15 -7.80 12.74 -14.93
CA GLY A 15 -6.47 12.37 -15.39
C GLY A 15 -5.54 11.87 -14.28
N ALA A 16 -4.31 11.54 -14.64
CA ALA A 16 -3.30 11.13 -13.67
C ALA A 16 -2.79 12.34 -12.86
N HIS A 17 -3.07 12.35 -11.56
CA HIS A 17 -2.52 13.34 -10.63
C HIS A 17 -1.34 12.75 -9.86
N THR A 18 -0.22 13.48 -9.88
CA THR A 18 0.95 13.17 -9.04
C THR A 18 1.11 14.29 -8.02
N SER A 19 0.94 13.97 -6.74
CA SER A 19 1.21 14.91 -5.65
C SER A 19 2.68 15.34 -5.68
N LYS A 20 2.92 16.65 -5.77
CA LYS A 20 4.26 17.22 -5.56
C LYS A 20 4.44 17.48 -4.07
N PRO A 21 5.61 17.18 -3.48
CA PRO A 21 5.90 17.57 -2.11
C PRO A 21 5.65 19.08 -1.94
N GLY A 22 4.82 19.47 -0.97
CA GLY A 22 4.58 20.87 -0.68
C GLY A 22 5.88 21.62 -0.40
N LYS A 23 5.99 22.87 -0.87
CA LYS A 23 7.17 23.72 -0.58
C LYS A 23 7.21 23.98 0.93
N LYS A 24 8.39 23.99 1.56
CA LYS A 24 8.54 24.16 3.04
C LYS A 24 7.67 25.27 3.67
N GLY A 25 7.40 26.37 2.96
CA GLY A 25 6.55 27.47 3.44
C GLY A 25 5.03 27.22 3.38
N SER A 26 4.58 26.10 2.82
CA SER A 26 3.16 25.74 2.61
C SER A 26 2.68 24.54 3.43
N VAL A 27 3.58 23.89 4.19
CA VAL A 27 3.29 22.60 4.86
C VAL A 27 3.22 22.75 6.39
N GLY A 28 2.97 23.96 6.90
CA GLY A 28 2.95 24.23 8.33
C GLY A 28 4.30 24.04 9.04
N SER A 29 4.31 24.29 10.34
CA SER A 29 5.41 24.04 11.25
C SER A 29 5.72 22.54 11.39
N GLN A 30 6.87 22.22 12.01
CA GLN A 30 7.17 20.82 12.34
C GLN A 30 6.15 20.23 13.32
N ALA A 31 5.77 20.99 14.36
CA ALA A 31 4.78 20.56 15.34
C ALA A 31 3.41 20.27 14.72
N GLU A 32 2.96 21.07 13.76
CA GLU A 32 1.69 20.83 13.06
C GLU A 32 1.71 19.55 12.22
N ARG A 33 2.85 19.22 11.62
CA ARG A 33 3.02 18.00 10.81
C ARG A 33 3.15 16.73 11.64
N GLU A 34 3.69 16.85 12.85
CA GLU A 34 3.90 15.74 13.78
C GLU A 34 2.74 15.60 14.78
N ARG A 35 1.72 16.47 14.68
CA ARG A 35 0.54 16.42 15.54
C ARG A 35 -0.20 15.09 15.32
N GLN A 36 -0.40 14.37 16.42
CA GLN A 36 -1.30 13.22 16.48
C GLN A 36 -2.71 13.73 16.80
N TYR A 37 -3.70 13.16 16.13
CA TYR A 37 -5.12 13.46 16.35
C TYR A 37 -5.78 12.29 17.05
N SER A 38 -6.56 12.57 18.09
CA SER A 38 -7.46 11.56 18.65
C SER A 38 -8.67 11.33 17.73
N LEU A 39 -9.47 10.29 18.01
CA LEU A 39 -10.74 10.09 17.32
C LEU A 39 -11.66 11.31 17.53
N GLU A 40 -11.74 11.82 18.75
CA GLU A 40 -12.54 12.99 19.10
C GLU A 40 -12.09 14.23 18.33
N ASP A 41 -10.77 14.43 18.16
CA ASP A 41 -10.24 15.53 17.36
C ASP A 41 -10.67 15.45 15.89
N LEU A 42 -10.72 14.24 15.31
CA LEU A 42 -11.13 14.02 13.92
C LEU A 42 -12.64 14.18 13.76
N LEU A 43 -13.43 13.64 14.68
CA LEU A 43 -14.88 13.83 14.70
C LEU A 43 -15.24 15.33 14.82
N ALA A 44 -14.53 16.07 15.68
CA ALA A 44 -14.71 17.52 15.81
C ALA A 44 -14.33 18.31 14.54
N GLN A 45 -13.47 17.73 13.68
CA GLN A 45 -13.12 18.28 12.36
C GLN A 45 -14.11 17.88 11.26
N GLY A 46 -15.16 17.11 11.58
CA GLY A 46 -16.18 16.68 10.64
C GLY A 46 -15.85 15.39 9.89
N PHE A 47 -14.84 14.63 10.33
CA PHE A 47 -14.63 13.27 9.83
C PHE A 47 -15.73 12.33 10.35
N GLU A 48 -16.05 11.31 9.56
CA GLU A 48 -16.96 10.24 9.96
C GLU A 48 -16.18 8.99 10.37
N HIS A 49 -16.63 8.34 11.44
CA HIS A 49 -16.07 7.05 11.87
C HIS A 49 -16.94 5.91 11.34
N ILE A 50 -16.34 5.08 10.49
CA ILE A 50 -16.95 3.83 10.02
C ILE A 50 -16.53 2.72 10.98
N GLU A 51 -17.45 2.29 11.85
CA GLU A 51 -17.22 1.11 12.68
C GLU A 51 -17.13 -0.13 11.80
N TRP A 52 -16.03 -0.88 11.95
CA TRP A 52 -15.73 -2.02 11.12
C TRP A 52 -15.09 -3.15 11.92
N ASP A 53 -15.59 -4.37 11.72
CA ASP A 53 -15.11 -5.59 12.40
C ASP A 53 -13.81 -6.16 11.81
N GLY A 54 -13.32 -5.60 10.70
CA GLY A 54 -12.17 -6.10 9.96
C GLY A 54 -12.45 -7.37 9.14
N ARG A 55 -13.69 -7.86 9.12
CA ARG A 55 -14.08 -9.15 8.50
C ARG A 55 -15.08 -8.97 7.39
N THR A 56 -16.15 -8.24 7.66
CA THR A 56 -17.27 -8.07 6.75
C THR A 56 -16.90 -6.99 5.74
N PRO A 57 -16.91 -7.24 4.42
CA PRO A 57 -16.55 -6.22 3.45
C PRO A 57 -17.53 -5.04 3.49
N ILE A 58 -17.01 -3.81 3.48
CA ILE A 58 -17.82 -2.58 3.40
C ILE A 58 -17.37 -1.76 2.20
N PRO A 59 -18.14 -1.73 1.09
CA PRO A 59 -17.89 -0.80 0.01
C PRO A 59 -18.30 0.62 0.42
N ILE A 60 -17.47 1.59 0.05
CA ILE A 60 -17.75 3.02 0.13
C ILE A 60 -18.10 3.48 -1.28
N VAL A 61 -19.31 3.99 -1.45
CA VAL A 61 -19.88 4.38 -2.73
C VAL A 61 -20.17 5.88 -2.76
N ASP A 62 -19.96 6.49 -3.91
CA ASP A 62 -20.35 7.87 -4.18
C ASP A 62 -21.88 7.98 -4.41
N ARG A 63 -22.42 9.20 -4.53
CA ARG A 63 -23.86 9.43 -4.74
C ARG A 63 -24.39 8.89 -6.07
N SER A 64 -23.50 8.58 -7.00
CA SER A 64 -23.80 8.00 -8.32
C SER A 64 -23.69 6.47 -8.30
N GLY A 65 -23.35 5.86 -7.16
CA GLY A 65 -23.22 4.42 -6.96
C GLY A 65 -21.85 3.84 -7.36
N HIS A 66 -20.86 4.67 -7.67
CA HIS A 66 -19.50 4.20 -7.96
C HIS A 66 -18.78 3.80 -6.68
N ILE A 67 -18.09 2.66 -6.70
CA ILE A 67 -17.22 2.24 -5.60
C ILE A 67 -15.94 3.06 -5.66
N ILE A 68 -15.70 3.87 -4.62
CA ILE A 68 -14.50 4.74 -4.51
C ILE A 68 -13.44 4.17 -3.56
N ALA A 69 -13.87 3.35 -2.61
CA ALA A 69 -13.00 2.67 -1.66
C ALA A 69 -13.71 1.43 -1.11
N VAL A 70 -12.95 0.45 -0.61
CA VAL A 70 -13.51 -0.74 0.01
C VAL A 70 -12.69 -1.15 1.22
N LEU A 71 -13.37 -1.33 2.35
CA LEU A 71 -12.86 -2.08 3.48
C LEU A 71 -13.05 -3.57 3.14
N ALA A 72 -12.02 -4.21 2.58
CA ALA A 72 -12.20 -5.47 1.83
C ALA A 72 -12.57 -6.70 2.68
N GLY A 73 -12.37 -6.64 4.00
CA GLY A 73 -12.62 -7.76 4.91
C GLY A 73 -11.39 -8.60 5.16
N GLN A 74 -11.62 -9.87 5.46
CA GLN A 74 -10.59 -10.91 5.43
C GLN A 74 -11.14 -12.24 4.89
N PRO A 75 -10.29 -13.08 4.28
CA PRO A 75 -10.70 -14.41 3.81
C PRO A 75 -10.66 -15.44 4.94
N GLY A 76 -11.77 -16.12 5.21
CA GLY A 76 -11.79 -17.28 6.12
C GLY A 76 -11.41 -16.97 7.58
N SER A 77 -11.29 -18.00 8.40
CA SER A 77 -10.99 -17.88 9.84
C SER A 77 -9.51 -17.97 10.20
N ASP A 78 -8.66 -18.45 9.30
CA ASP A 78 -7.23 -18.69 9.53
C ASP A 78 -6.33 -17.52 9.10
N TYR A 79 -6.83 -16.60 8.29
CA TYR A 79 -6.05 -15.49 7.73
C TYR A 79 -5.47 -14.56 8.80
N GLU A 80 -6.19 -14.34 9.90
CA GLU A 80 -5.69 -13.58 11.06
C GLU A 80 -4.38 -14.15 11.61
N GLN A 81 -4.24 -15.48 11.63
CA GLN A 81 -3.00 -16.13 12.08
C GLN A 81 -1.85 -15.87 11.10
N ASP A 82 -2.13 -15.82 9.80
CA ASP A 82 -1.12 -15.49 8.80
C ASP A 82 -0.73 -14.01 8.87
N LEU A 83 -1.66 -13.09 9.15
CA LEU A 83 -1.35 -11.69 9.43
C LEU A 83 -0.45 -11.54 10.66
N LEU A 84 -0.74 -12.25 11.76
CA LEU A 84 0.10 -12.25 12.95
C LEU A 84 1.51 -12.80 12.68
N LYS A 85 1.64 -13.83 11.83
CA LYS A 85 2.95 -14.34 11.39
C LYS A 85 3.70 -13.30 10.56
N ALA A 86 3.03 -12.66 9.59
CA ALA A 86 3.64 -11.61 8.78
C ALA A 86 4.09 -10.42 9.63
N PHE A 87 3.26 -9.99 10.59
CA PHE A 87 3.60 -8.94 11.54
C PHE A 87 4.85 -9.26 12.34
N LYS A 88 4.96 -10.48 12.89
CA LYS A 88 6.17 -10.91 13.61
C LYS A 88 7.41 -10.90 12.70
N LEU A 89 7.28 -11.43 11.48
CA LEU A 89 8.36 -11.43 10.49
C LEU A 89 8.84 -10.01 10.16
N PHE A 90 7.93 -9.04 10.03
CA PHE A 90 8.29 -7.65 9.73
C PHE A 90 9.00 -6.99 10.91
N ASN A 91 8.51 -7.17 12.14
CA ASN A 91 9.18 -6.66 13.33
C ASN A 91 10.57 -7.26 13.51
N GLU A 92 10.71 -8.58 13.41
CA GLU A 92 12.00 -9.27 13.52
C GLU A 92 12.99 -8.80 12.43
N ALA A 93 12.52 -8.59 11.21
CA ALA A 93 13.31 -8.04 10.12
C ALA A 93 13.73 -6.57 10.36
N GLY A 94 12.83 -5.76 10.91
CA GLY A 94 13.12 -4.38 11.31
C GLY A 94 14.16 -4.32 12.43
N GLU A 95 14.05 -5.18 13.44
CA GLU A 95 15.04 -5.32 14.52
C GLU A 95 16.41 -5.78 13.99
N GLU A 96 16.46 -6.81 13.14
CA GLU A 96 17.68 -7.31 12.50
C GLU A 96 18.37 -6.19 11.69
N ALA A 97 17.59 -5.35 11.01
CA ALA A 97 18.08 -4.23 10.22
C ALA A 97 18.46 -2.99 11.06
N GLY A 98 18.25 -3.02 12.39
CA GLY A 98 18.50 -1.87 13.26
C GLY A 98 17.54 -0.70 13.00
N LEU A 99 16.27 -1.01 12.72
CA LEU A 99 15.21 -0.05 12.40
C LEU A 99 14.13 0.05 13.48
N GLY A 100 14.26 -0.73 14.57
CA GLY A 100 13.33 -0.68 15.68
C GLY A 100 13.20 0.72 16.32
N ALA A 101 12.15 0.92 17.11
CA ALA A 101 11.76 2.23 17.64
C ALA A 101 12.85 2.97 18.44
N THR A 102 13.84 2.25 18.98
CA THR A 102 14.96 2.78 19.75
C THR A 102 16.23 3.00 18.91
N ALA A 103 16.23 2.56 17.65
CA ALA A 103 17.40 2.66 16.78
C ALA A 103 17.54 4.08 16.19
N ALA A 104 18.79 4.55 16.08
CA ALA A 104 19.10 5.87 15.51
C ALA A 104 18.61 6.06 14.06
N ARG A 105 18.34 4.95 13.34
CA ARG A 105 17.79 4.93 11.98
C ARG A 105 16.30 4.59 11.92
N GLY A 106 15.67 4.31 13.06
CA GLY A 106 14.26 3.92 13.15
C GLY A 106 13.29 5.11 13.11
N GLN A 107 13.71 6.30 13.55
CA GLN A 107 12.84 7.49 13.50
C GLN A 107 12.70 8.02 12.06
N HIS A 108 11.51 7.86 11.48
CA HIS A 108 11.17 8.41 10.17
C HIS A 108 9.97 9.37 10.26
N LYS A 109 9.82 10.26 9.28
CA LYS A 109 8.74 11.27 9.25
C LYS A 109 7.32 10.67 9.19
N GLN A 110 7.22 9.38 8.85
CA GLN A 110 5.96 8.65 8.71
C GLN A 110 5.68 7.72 9.91
N GLY A 111 6.52 7.78 10.96
CA GLY A 111 6.49 6.87 12.10
C GLY A 111 7.80 6.11 12.24
N SER A 112 7.94 5.34 13.33
CA SER A 112 9.13 4.51 13.58
C SER A 112 9.11 3.18 12.79
N PHE A 113 8.79 3.26 11.50
CA PHE A 113 8.69 2.13 10.57
C PHE A 113 9.07 2.58 9.14
N PRO A 114 10.36 2.65 8.79
CA PRO A 114 10.77 2.97 7.42
C PRO A 114 10.15 2.03 6.37
N ALA A 115 9.67 2.62 5.28
CA ALA A 115 9.12 1.90 4.14
C ALA A 115 10.21 1.58 3.10
N PHE A 116 10.35 0.31 2.74
CA PHE A 116 11.25 -0.13 1.67
C PHE A 116 10.48 -0.66 0.48
N ASN A 117 10.82 -0.16 -0.70
CA ASN A 117 10.17 -0.55 -1.95
C ASN A 117 10.97 -1.65 -2.66
N ARG A 118 10.24 -2.61 -3.23
CA ARG A 118 10.77 -3.70 -4.05
C ARG A 118 9.89 -3.90 -5.28
N GLY A 119 10.50 -4.26 -6.41
CA GLY A 119 9.80 -4.63 -7.65
C GLY A 119 10.23 -3.73 -8.80
N VAL A 120 9.29 -3.36 -9.64
CA VAL A 120 9.54 -2.52 -10.82
C VAL A 120 8.91 -1.14 -10.66
N THR A 121 9.64 -0.10 -11.04
CA THR A 121 9.12 1.27 -11.12
C THR A 121 9.41 1.87 -12.49
N MET A 122 8.55 2.80 -12.90
CA MET A 122 8.77 3.68 -14.03
C MET A 122 8.60 5.12 -13.52
N GLY A 123 9.72 5.76 -13.19
CA GLY A 123 9.72 7.15 -12.74
C GLY A 123 9.74 8.12 -13.92
N MET A 124 9.35 9.38 -13.67
CA MET A 124 9.28 10.48 -14.66
C MET A 124 10.57 10.74 -15.46
N GLY A 125 11.74 10.28 -14.98
CA GLY A 125 13.03 10.50 -15.63
C GLY A 125 13.57 9.32 -16.43
N SER A 126 12.98 8.12 -16.33
CA SER A 126 13.44 6.92 -17.03
C SER A 126 12.47 6.56 -18.15
N PRO A 127 12.93 6.45 -19.42
CA PRO A 127 12.07 6.02 -20.52
C PRO A 127 11.74 4.52 -20.45
N THR A 128 12.44 3.77 -19.61
CA THR A 128 12.26 2.33 -19.43
C THR A 128 11.97 1.98 -17.96
N PRO A 129 11.15 0.95 -17.71
CA PRO A 129 10.97 0.41 -16.37
C PRO A 129 12.30 -0.08 -15.79
N VAL A 130 12.51 0.11 -14.49
CA VAL A 130 13.72 -0.32 -13.78
C VAL A 130 13.38 -1.08 -12.51
N ALA A 131 14.26 -1.99 -12.12
CA ALA A 131 14.17 -2.67 -10.84
C ALA A 131 14.49 -1.69 -9.70
N LEU A 132 13.64 -1.66 -8.68
CA LEU A 132 13.91 -0.96 -7.43
C LEU A 132 15.08 -1.65 -6.73
N ASN A 133 16.09 -0.86 -6.37
CA ASN A 133 17.28 -1.36 -5.67
C ASN A 133 17.18 -1.02 -4.17
N PRO A 134 16.80 -1.99 -3.31
CA PRO A 134 16.74 -1.78 -1.86
C PRO A 134 18.12 -1.75 -1.18
N SER A 135 19.21 -1.77 -1.95
CA SER A 135 20.60 -1.75 -1.45
C SER A 135 20.80 -2.86 -0.40
N VAL A 136 21.30 -2.50 0.79
CA VAL A 136 21.57 -3.43 1.90
C VAL A 136 20.34 -4.21 2.37
N MET A 137 19.12 -3.74 2.08
CA MET A 137 17.88 -4.42 2.50
C MET A 137 17.46 -5.55 1.56
N GLY A 138 18.15 -5.76 0.43
CA GLY A 138 17.74 -6.74 -0.60
C GLY A 138 17.47 -8.13 -0.05
N GLY A 139 18.41 -8.71 0.70
CA GLY A 139 18.27 -10.05 1.25
C GLY A 139 17.13 -10.17 2.28
N ILE A 140 16.91 -9.13 3.09
CA ILE A 140 15.78 -9.09 4.04
C ILE A 140 14.46 -9.05 3.28
N LEU A 141 14.35 -8.19 2.26
CA LEU A 141 13.14 -8.10 1.44
C LEU A 141 12.91 -9.38 0.63
N ASP A 142 13.96 -10.08 0.15
CA ASP A 142 13.86 -11.40 -0.50
C ASP A 142 13.22 -12.43 0.41
N ARG A 143 13.69 -12.51 1.65
CA ARG A 143 13.16 -13.41 2.66
C ARG A 143 11.70 -13.09 3.00
N LEU A 144 11.37 -11.80 3.14
CA LEU A 144 10.01 -11.36 3.47
C LEU A 144 9.04 -11.65 2.33
N VAL A 145 9.36 -11.26 1.09
CA VAL A 145 8.45 -11.55 -0.03
C VAL A 145 8.35 -13.04 -0.33
N GLY A 146 9.34 -13.85 0.01
CA GLY A 146 9.26 -15.32 -0.12
C GLY A 146 8.51 -16.02 1.02
N ALA A 147 8.14 -15.30 2.09
CA ALA A 147 7.45 -15.90 3.22
C ALA A 147 5.98 -16.24 2.89
N LYS A 148 5.55 -17.44 3.28
CA LYS A 148 4.17 -17.92 3.02
C LYS A 148 3.09 -16.95 3.53
N ALA A 149 3.30 -16.35 4.71
CA ALA A 149 2.36 -15.39 5.29
C ALA A 149 2.22 -14.13 4.41
N VAL A 150 3.33 -13.63 3.86
CA VAL A 150 3.33 -12.45 2.98
C VAL A 150 2.75 -12.79 1.61
N HIS A 151 3.01 -14.00 1.08
CA HIS A 151 2.32 -14.51 -0.12
C HIS A 151 0.79 -14.53 0.08
N ARG A 152 0.33 -14.95 1.27
CA ARG A 152 -1.10 -14.98 1.59
C ARG A 152 -1.71 -13.58 1.58
N MET A 153 -1.00 -12.58 2.12
CA MET A 153 -1.41 -11.17 2.06
C MET A 153 -1.49 -10.66 0.62
N ALA A 154 -0.44 -10.91 -0.18
CA ALA A 154 -0.39 -10.49 -1.58
C ALA A 154 -1.50 -11.16 -2.42
N ALA A 155 -1.76 -12.45 -2.19
CA ALA A 155 -2.86 -13.18 -2.84
C ALA A 155 -4.21 -12.56 -2.50
N TYR A 156 -4.44 -12.26 -1.21
CA TYR A 156 -5.69 -11.66 -0.77
C TYR A 156 -5.89 -10.27 -1.37
N GLN A 157 -4.86 -9.41 -1.32
CA GLN A 157 -4.89 -8.10 -1.97
C GLN A 157 -5.25 -8.21 -3.45
N ASN A 158 -4.63 -9.14 -4.18
CA ASN A 158 -4.87 -9.32 -5.61
C ASN A 158 -6.31 -9.76 -5.89
N VAL A 159 -6.83 -10.71 -5.12
CA VAL A 159 -8.23 -11.17 -5.25
C VAL A 159 -9.21 -10.06 -4.89
N ALA A 160 -9.00 -9.35 -3.78
CA ALA A 160 -9.84 -8.22 -3.39
C ALA A 160 -9.86 -7.15 -4.49
N PHE A 161 -8.71 -6.82 -5.08
CA PHE A 161 -8.64 -5.87 -6.18
C PHE A 161 -9.39 -6.37 -7.42
N SER A 162 -9.23 -7.64 -7.79
CA SER A 162 -9.95 -8.23 -8.92
C SER A 162 -11.47 -8.28 -8.73
N LEU A 163 -11.93 -8.46 -7.48
CA LEU A 163 -13.36 -8.51 -7.15
C LEU A 163 -13.99 -7.12 -7.21
N TRP A 164 -13.32 -6.12 -6.62
CA TRP A 164 -13.89 -4.79 -6.41
C TRP A 164 -13.60 -3.80 -7.56
N ALA A 165 -12.58 -4.05 -8.37
CA ALA A 165 -12.22 -3.21 -9.51
C ALA A 165 -11.73 -4.07 -10.72
N PRO A 166 -12.57 -4.98 -11.25
CA PRO A 166 -12.16 -5.98 -12.24
C PRO A 166 -11.55 -5.38 -13.51
N CYS A 167 -12.08 -4.27 -14.02
CA CYS A 167 -11.56 -3.62 -15.22
C CYS A 167 -10.14 -3.07 -15.01
N VAL A 168 -9.89 -2.44 -13.87
CA VAL A 168 -8.57 -1.89 -13.51
C VAL A 168 -7.57 -3.02 -13.23
N HIS A 169 -8.02 -4.06 -12.52
CA HIS A 169 -7.21 -5.26 -12.28
C HIS A 169 -6.78 -5.93 -13.58
N ASN A 170 -7.69 -6.07 -14.55
CA ASN A 170 -7.37 -6.65 -15.85
C ASN A 170 -6.31 -5.82 -16.61
N GLU A 171 -6.39 -4.49 -16.52
CA GLU A 171 -5.37 -3.61 -17.10
C GLU A 171 -4.00 -3.81 -16.42
N TYR A 172 -3.96 -3.85 -15.09
CA TYR A 172 -2.73 -4.15 -14.34
C TYR A 172 -2.10 -5.47 -14.77
N LYS A 173 -2.92 -6.53 -14.89
CA LYS A 173 -2.48 -7.85 -15.34
C LYS A 173 -1.94 -7.82 -16.77
N ASN A 174 -2.62 -7.15 -17.69
CA ASN A 174 -2.20 -7.05 -19.10
C ASN A 174 -0.87 -6.29 -19.25
N VAL A 175 -0.76 -5.14 -18.59
CA VAL A 175 0.47 -4.32 -18.58
C VAL A 175 1.62 -5.10 -17.94
N ARG A 176 1.39 -5.75 -16.81
CA ARG A 176 2.41 -6.59 -16.15
C ARG A 176 2.87 -7.74 -17.03
N ASN A 177 1.96 -8.48 -17.68
CA ASN A 177 2.34 -9.58 -18.57
C ASN A 177 3.16 -9.08 -19.75
N THR A 178 2.71 -8.01 -20.40
CA THR A 178 3.44 -7.37 -21.50
C THR A 178 4.84 -6.94 -21.06
N LEU A 179 4.96 -6.35 -19.87
CA LEU A 179 6.21 -5.92 -19.29
C LEU A 179 7.18 -7.10 -19.08
N ARG A 180 6.69 -8.22 -18.53
CA ARG A 180 7.48 -9.43 -18.29
C ARG A 180 7.95 -10.08 -19.59
N ASP A 181 7.07 -10.15 -20.59
CA ASP A 181 7.40 -10.75 -21.88
C ASP A 181 8.51 -9.96 -22.59
N ARG A 182 8.48 -8.63 -22.47
CA ARG A 182 9.47 -7.73 -23.09
C ARG A 182 10.75 -7.57 -22.27
N LEU A 183 10.65 -7.60 -20.94
CA LEU A 183 11.74 -7.33 -20.01
C LEU A 183 11.84 -8.44 -18.95
N PRO A 184 12.19 -9.68 -19.35
CA PRO A 184 12.19 -10.85 -18.46
C PRO A 184 13.25 -10.79 -17.35
N HIS A 185 14.19 -9.84 -17.43
CA HIS A 185 15.22 -9.61 -16.41
C HIS A 185 14.70 -8.80 -15.21
N LEU A 186 13.52 -8.18 -15.32
CA LEU A 186 12.93 -7.43 -14.22
C LEU A 186 12.38 -8.36 -13.14
N PRO A 187 12.49 -7.98 -11.85
CA PRO A 187 12.04 -8.83 -10.76
C PRO A 187 10.51 -8.95 -10.74
N ASP A 188 10.05 -10.09 -10.23
CA ASP A 188 8.65 -10.34 -9.92
C ASP A 188 8.51 -10.62 -8.44
N ASN A 189 7.76 -9.76 -7.74
CA ASN A 189 7.66 -9.84 -6.29
C ASN A 189 6.93 -11.10 -5.83
N PHE A 190 5.85 -11.48 -6.52
CA PHE A 190 4.98 -12.59 -6.12
C PHE A 190 4.51 -13.40 -7.36
N PRO A 191 5.39 -14.23 -7.94
CA PRO A 191 5.09 -14.98 -9.15
C PRO A 191 3.85 -15.87 -9.03
N GLY A 192 2.90 -15.66 -9.94
CA GLY A 192 1.63 -16.39 -9.98
C GLY A 192 0.63 -16.04 -8.87
N VAL A 193 0.94 -15.04 -8.04
CA VAL A 193 0.14 -14.70 -6.86
C VAL A 193 -0.43 -13.28 -6.93
N SER A 194 0.36 -12.28 -7.33
CA SER A 194 -0.07 -10.88 -7.38
C SER A 194 0.30 -10.21 -8.70
N ASP A 195 -0.61 -9.36 -9.19
CA ASP A 195 -0.42 -8.60 -10.42
C ASP A 195 0.21 -7.21 -10.18
N PHE A 196 0.54 -6.88 -8.93
CA PHE A 196 1.22 -5.63 -8.59
C PHE A 196 2.72 -5.68 -8.93
N ALA A 197 3.19 -4.66 -9.66
CA ALA A 197 4.59 -4.58 -10.10
C ALA A 197 5.58 -4.24 -8.98
N ALA A 198 5.11 -3.58 -7.92
CA ALA A 198 5.93 -3.18 -6.79
C ALA A 198 5.16 -3.37 -5.47
N ALA A 199 5.92 -3.52 -4.39
CA ALA A 199 5.42 -3.60 -3.03
C ALA A 199 6.28 -2.70 -2.11
N ALA A 200 5.61 -2.03 -1.18
CA ALA A 200 6.24 -1.30 -0.09
C ALA A 200 6.08 -2.11 1.20
N LEU A 201 7.19 -2.38 1.88
CA LEU A 201 7.21 -3.10 3.16
C LEU A 201 7.62 -2.12 4.25
N ASN A 202 6.76 -1.95 5.25
CA ASN A 202 7.05 -1.14 6.44
C ASN A 202 7.68 -2.07 7.49
N LEU A 203 8.90 -1.76 7.91
CA LEU A 203 9.70 -2.54 8.87
C LEU A 203 10.02 -1.71 10.11
#